data_AF-A0A7V9BEE2-F1
#
_entry.id   AF-A0A7V9BEE2-F1
#
_cell.length_a   1.000
_cell.length_b   1.000
_cell.length_c   1.000
_cell.angle_alpha   90.00
_cell.angle_beta   90.00
_cell.angle_gamma   90.00
#
_symmetry.space_group_name_H-M   'P 1'
#
loop_
_entity.id
_entity.type
_entity.pdbx_description
1 polymer ?
#
loop_
_entity_poly.entity_id
_entity_poly.type
_entity_poly.pdbx_seq_one_letter_code
_entity_poly.pdbx_strand_id
1 'polypeptide(L)'
;MARLSDYERKRNRLRTPEPFDGAGAGGAPSFVVQRHDARRLHYDLRLEREGALASWAVPKGLPLRAGERHLAVHVEDHPLDYATFEGVIPAGQYGAGTVEIWDRGTYELLEEKRDGGLTFRLHGHRVQGVWTLVPARLDGDERNWLLLRKEVSEAPVAARLEPQLATSVEVLPKGTGWLFEPKWDGYRAIVSVEGGEARLTSRNGTDLTERFRDAARAAVKAVRSPSAVLDAEVCALDDQGAARFETLQSGTGHLVLMVFDLLRLDDEPVHERPLLERRELLEELLDPAVTGVRLSPAFDDGEALL
;
A
#
# COMPACT_ATOMS: atom_id res chain seq x y z
N MET A 1 -11.77 31.40 -9.22
CA MET A 1 -11.81 32.42 -8.15
C MET A 1 -13.06 32.36 -7.25
N ALA A 2 -14.19 31.75 -7.62
CA ALA A 2 -15.38 31.71 -6.73
C ALA A 2 -15.31 30.70 -5.55
N ARG A 3 -14.56 29.59 -5.68
CA ARG A 3 -14.53 28.49 -4.70
C ARG A 3 -13.84 28.81 -3.36
N LEU A 4 -12.87 29.72 -3.34
CA LEU A 4 -12.11 30.05 -2.14
C LEU A 4 -12.76 31.14 -1.27
N SER A 5 -13.90 31.70 -1.69
CA SER A 5 -14.53 32.84 -1.01
C SER A 5 -14.87 32.58 0.46
N ASP A 6 -15.29 31.36 0.79
CA ASP A 6 -15.57 30.94 2.17
C ASP A 6 -14.29 30.72 2.98
N TYR A 7 -13.23 30.22 2.33
CA TYR A 7 -11.90 30.07 2.95
C TYR A 7 -11.34 31.43 3.34
N GLU A 8 -11.27 32.36 2.38
CA GLU A 8 -10.74 33.71 2.57
C GLU A 8 -11.53 34.49 3.61
N ARG A 9 -12.87 34.34 3.65
CA ARG A 9 -13.72 35.00 4.66
C ARG A 9 -13.43 34.54 6.08
N LYS A 10 -13.02 33.29 6.28
CA LYS A 10 -12.80 32.70 7.61
C LYS A 10 -11.41 32.95 8.18
N ARG A 11 -10.45 33.42 7.37
CA ARG A 11 -9.05 33.63 7.78
C ARG A 11 -8.68 35.10 7.76
N ASN A 12 -7.81 35.51 8.68
CA ASN A 12 -7.20 36.82 8.67
C ASN A 12 -5.74 36.71 8.22
N ARG A 13 -5.44 37.20 7.00
CA ARG A 13 -4.11 37.18 6.36
C ARG A 13 -2.99 37.74 7.23
N LEU A 14 -3.28 38.65 8.16
CA LEU A 14 -2.28 39.27 9.04
C LEU A 14 -2.01 38.44 10.31
N ARG A 15 -2.78 37.37 10.54
CA ARG A 15 -2.81 36.62 11.80
C ARG A 15 -2.69 35.12 11.65
N THR A 16 -2.69 34.60 10.43
CA THR A 16 -2.49 33.18 10.14
C THR A 16 -1.30 33.00 9.20
N PRO A 17 -0.43 31.99 9.43
CA PRO A 17 0.62 31.61 8.48
C PRO A 17 0.09 30.77 7.31
N GLU A 18 -1.21 30.48 7.27
CA GLU A 18 -1.84 29.73 6.19
C GLU A 18 -1.69 30.45 4.84
N PRO A 19 -1.49 29.71 3.74
CA PRO A 19 -1.29 30.30 2.43
C PRO A 19 -2.61 30.68 1.73
N PHE A 20 -2.54 31.52 0.70
CA PHE A 20 -3.71 32.13 0.05
C PHE A 20 -3.64 32.10 -1.50
N ASP A 21 -2.59 31.53 -2.10
CA ASP A 21 -2.36 31.61 -3.54
C ASP A 21 -2.83 30.32 -4.26
N GLY A 22 -3.42 30.48 -5.45
CA GLY A 22 -4.12 29.40 -6.16
C GLY A 22 -3.30 28.68 -7.24
N ALA A 23 -1.97 28.76 -7.22
CA ALA A 23 -1.17 28.23 -8.32
C ALA A 23 -0.93 26.71 -8.15
N GLY A 24 -1.63 25.91 -8.94
CA GLY A 24 -1.38 24.47 -9.09
C GLY A 24 -0.27 24.20 -10.09
N ALA A 25 0.55 23.19 -9.84
CA ALA A 25 1.48 22.66 -10.84
C ALA A 25 0.69 21.77 -11.81
N GLY A 26 0.80 21.98 -13.12
CA GLY A 26 0.05 21.25 -14.15
C GLY A 26 0.44 19.78 -14.31
N GLY A 27 0.07 18.94 -13.32
CA GLY A 27 0.35 17.50 -13.27
C GLY A 27 -0.89 16.66 -12.90
N ALA A 28 -0.65 15.39 -12.53
CA ALA A 28 -1.70 14.52 -11.98
C ALA A 28 -2.25 15.13 -10.67
N PRO A 29 -3.58 15.09 -10.43
CA PRO A 29 -4.18 15.78 -9.31
C PRO A 29 -3.67 15.21 -7.98
N SER A 30 -3.29 16.10 -7.08
CA SER A 30 -2.65 15.76 -5.82
C SER A 30 -3.65 15.52 -4.68
N PHE A 31 -3.22 14.78 -3.66
CA PHE A 31 -3.91 14.73 -2.38
C PHE A 31 -2.95 14.98 -1.23
N VAL A 32 -3.51 15.42 -0.10
CA VAL A 32 -2.81 15.48 1.17
C VAL A 32 -3.72 15.00 2.30
N VAL A 33 -3.12 14.34 3.28
CA VAL A 33 -3.74 14.05 4.58
C VAL A 33 -2.93 14.79 5.62
N GLN A 34 -3.54 15.77 6.29
CA GLN A 34 -2.91 16.49 7.38
C GLN A 34 -3.43 15.99 8.72
N ARG A 35 -2.53 15.68 9.64
CA ARG A 35 -2.88 15.47 11.05
C ARG A 35 -3.04 16.84 11.70
N HIS A 36 -4.20 17.08 12.29
CA HIS A 36 -4.54 18.37 12.87
C HIS A 36 -4.88 18.23 14.35
N ASP A 37 -3.94 18.65 15.20
CA ASP A 37 -4.09 18.68 16.66
C ASP A 37 -4.72 20.01 17.11
N ALA A 38 -6.04 20.11 16.91
CA ALA A 38 -6.86 21.25 17.33
C ALA A 38 -7.52 20.97 18.70
N ARG A 39 -8.72 21.49 18.95
CA ARG A 39 -9.52 21.13 20.15
C ARG A 39 -9.73 19.62 20.31
N ARG A 40 -9.75 18.90 19.19
CA ARG A 40 -9.74 17.45 19.11
C ARG A 40 -8.82 17.08 17.96
N LEU A 41 -7.98 16.07 18.17
CA LEU A 41 -7.19 15.47 17.11
C LEU A 41 -8.14 14.94 16.01
N HIS A 42 -7.86 15.35 14.78
CA HIS A 42 -8.53 14.84 13.58
C HIS A 42 -7.55 14.86 12.42
N TYR A 43 -7.99 14.36 11.27
CA TYR A 43 -7.21 14.38 10.03
C TYR A 43 -7.99 15.11 8.96
N ASP A 44 -7.35 15.99 8.23
CA ASP A 44 -7.95 16.67 7.09
C ASP A 44 -7.52 15.95 5.80
N LEU A 45 -8.47 15.31 5.12
CA LEU A 45 -8.28 14.75 3.78
C LEU A 45 -8.59 15.84 2.76
N ARG A 46 -7.67 16.08 1.83
CA ARG A 46 -7.84 17.07 0.77
C ARG A 46 -7.51 16.50 -0.59
N LEU A 47 -8.35 16.77 -1.57
CA LEU A 47 -8.21 16.34 -2.97
C LEU A 47 -8.16 17.57 -3.87
N GLU A 48 -7.13 17.68 -4.70
CA GLU A 48 -7.03 18.72 -5.73
C GLU A 48 -8.09 18.55 -6.82
N ARG A 49 -9.04 19.48 -6.89
CA ARG A 49 -10.11 19.47 -7.88
C ARG A 49 -10.52 20.88 -8.30
N GLU A 50 -10.57 21.08 -9.61
CA GLU A 50 -11.02 22.34 -10.24
C GLU A 50 -10.32 23.59 -9.67
N GLY A 51 -9.01 23.47 -9.46
CA GLY A 51 -8.15 24.59 -9.03
C GLY A 51 -8.21 24.90 -7.53
N ALA A 52 -8.76 24.01 -6.70
CA ALA A 52 -8.73 24.12 -5.24
C ALA A 52 -8.62 22.73 -4.58
N LEU A 53 -8.40 22.70 -3.28
CA LEU A 53 -8.38 21.49 -2.46
C LEU A 53 -9.75 21.26 -1.82
N ALA A 54 -10.57 20.40 -2.43
CA ALA A 54 -11.80 19.92 -1.81
C ALA A 54 -11.44 19.17 -0.51
N SER A 55 -12.04 19.56 0.62
CA SER A 55 -11.50 19.22 1.95
C SER A 55 -12.55 18.62 2.88
N TRP A 56 -12.14 17.61 3.65
CA TRP A 56 -12.95 16.96 4.67
C TRP A 56 -12.16 16.74 5.96
N ALA A 57 -12.76 17.12 7.09
CA ALA A 57 -12.26 16.77 8.41
C ALA A 57 -12.76 15.37 8.80
N VAL A 58 -11.83 14.48 9.11
CA VAL A 58 -12.06 13.05 9.40
C VAL A 58 -11.64 12.77 10.84
N PRO A 59 -12.56 12.78 11.82
CA PRO A 59 -12.21 12.72 13.24
C PRO A 59 -11.45 11.46 13.67
N LYS A 60 -11.66 10.34 12.98
CA LYS A 60 -11.00 9.06 13.25
C LYS A 60 -9.85 8.75 12.29
N GLY A 61 -9.46 9.69 11.43
CA GLY A 61 -8.52 9.44 10.34
C GLY A 61 -9.14 8.66 9.18
N LEU A 62 -8.38 8.40 8.12
CA LEU A 62 -8.87 7.58 7.02
C LEU A 62 -9.05 6.13 7.48
N PRO A 63 -10.12 5.41 7.07
CA PRO A 63 -10.25 3.99 7.36
C PRO A 63 -9.17 3.23 6.60
N LEU A 64 -8.41 2.39 7.32
CA LEU A 64 -7.28 1.65 6.75
C LEU A 64 -7.70 0.22 6.39
N ARG A 65 -8.64 -0.37 7.13
CA ARG A 65 -9.12 -1.72 6.80
C ARG A 65 -10.32 -1.68 5.87
N ALA A 66 -10.35 -2.64 4.96
CA ALA A 66 -11.52 -2.96 4.16
C ALA A 66 -12.79 -3.09 5.03
N GLY A 67 -13.88 -2.47 4.57
CA GLY A 67 -15.17 -2.50 5.28
C GLY A 67 -15.32 -1.48 6.41
N GLU A 68 -14.22 -0.84 6.87
CA GLU A 68 -14.29 0.27 7.83
C GLU A 68 -14.90 1.53 7.17
N ARG A 69 -15.69 2.27 7.95
CA ARG A 69 -16.37 3.49 7.52
C ARG A 69 -16.16 4.57 8.57
N HIS A 70 -15.63 5.71 8.17
CA HIS A 70 -15.42 6.85 9.04
C HIS A 70 -16.26 8.05 8.58
N LEU A 71 -16.72 8.85 9.54
CA LEU A 71 -17.34 10.14 9.26
C LEU A 71 -16.28 11.08 8.67
N ALA A 72 -16.63 11.74 7.57
CA ALA A 72 -15.86 12.79 6.95
C ALA A 72 -16.76 14.03 6.83
N VAL A 73 -16.40 15.12 7.49
CA VAL A 73 -17.20 16.35 7.50
C VAL A 73 -16.62 17.29 6.46
N HIS A 74 -17.39 17.63 5.43
CA HIS A 74 -16.99 18.58 4.41
C HIS A 74 -16.73 19.96 5.04
N VAL A 75 -15.56 20.53 4.74
CA VAL A 75 -15.15 21.87 5.16
C VAL A 75 -14.91 22.74 3.92
N GLU A 76 -14.44 23.96 4.11
CA GLU A 76 -14.21 24.87 2.99
C GLU A 76 -13.09 24.34 2.08
N ASP A 77 -13.16 24.65 0.78
CA ASP A 77 -12.05 24.40 -0.13
C ASP A 77 -10.81 25.19 0.30
N HIS A 78 -9.63 24.60 0.16
CA HIS A 78 -8.36 25.25 0.50
C HIS A 78 -7.60 25.63 -0.78
N PRO A 79 -6.72 26.65 -0.74
CA PRO A 79 -5.84 26.95 -1.86
C PRO A 79 -4.84 25.80 -2.07
N LEU A 80 -4.32 25.65 -3.30
CA LEU A 80 -3.50 24.49 -3.68
C LEU A 80 -2.16 24.44 -2.93
N ASP A 81 -1.58 25.59 -2.65
CA ASP A 81 -0.36 25.73 -1.85
C ASP A 81 -0.51 25.20 -0.41
N TYR A 82 -1.73 25.19 0.12
CA TYR A 82 -2.07 24.61 1.44
C TYR A 82 -1.72 23.12 1.54
N ALA A 83 -1.59 22.41 0.41
CA ALA A 83 -1.18 21.01 0.39
C ALA A 83 0.23 20.78 0.99
N THR A 84 1.04 21.83 1.05
CA THR A 84 2.41 21.78 1.60
C THR A 84 2.54 22.46 2.96
N PHE A 85 1.45 22.96 3.53
CA PHE A 85 1.48 23.68 4.80
C PHE A 85 1.65 22.72 5.99
N GLU A 86 2.65 23.03 6.82
CA GLU A 86 2.87 22.47 8.16
C GLU A 86 3.17 23.62 9.11
N GLY A 87 2.64 23.58 10.33
CA GLY A 87 2.88 24.62 11.32
C GLY A 87 1.79 24.73 12.37
N VAL A 88 1.84 25.83 13.12
CA VAL A 88 0.89 26.11 14.20
C VAL A 88 -0.04 27.24 13.78
N ILE A 89 -1.35 26.96 13.76
CA ILE A 89 -2.39 27.96 13.56
C ILE A 89 -2.67 28.62 14.93
N PRO A 90 -2.49 29.95 15.06
CA PRO A 90 -2.56 30.63 16.35
C PRO A 90 -3.91 30.50 17.07
N ALA A 91 -3.87 30.50 18.40
CA ALA A 91 -5.07 30.48 19.23
C ALA A 91 -6.05 31.62 18.86
N GLY A 92 -7.34 31.28 18.81
CA GLY A 92 -8.40 32.21 18.42
C GLY A 92 -8.57 32.42 16.90
N GLN A 93 -7.73 31.79 16.07
CA GLN A 93 -8.00 31.63 14.64
C GLN A 93 -8.89 30.41 14.38
N TYR A 94 -9.59 30.40 13.25
CA TYR A 94 -10.32 29.22 12.79
C TYR A 94 -9.32 28.11 12.46
N GLY A 95 -9.54 26.90 12.99
CA GLY A 95 -8.57 25.82 12.85
C GLY A 95 -7.34 25.95 13.76
N ALA A 96 -7.41 26.70 14.88
CA ALA A 96 -6.30 26.77 15.83
C ALA A 96 -5.83 25.38 16.29
N GLY A 97 -4.53 25.13 16.20
CA GLY A 97 -3.93 23.82 16.42
C GLY A 97 -2.62 23.64 15.65
N THR A 98 -1.97 22.49 15.85
CA THR A 98 -0.79 22.09 15.07
C THR A 98 -1.22 21.27 13.87
N VAL A 99 -0.71 21.61 12.69
CA VAL A 99 -0.95 20.92 11.41
C VAL A 99 0.37 20.29 10.94
N GLU A 100 0.33 18.99 10.70
CA GLU A 100 1.45 18.19 10.18
C GLU A 100 0.98 17.41 8.95
N ILE A 101 1.83 17.25 7.94
CA ILE A 101 1.55 16.39 6.79
C ILE A 101 1.74 14.94 7.24
N TRP A 102 0.62 14.21 7.33
CA TRP A 102 0.64 12.81 7.70
C TRP A 102 0.94 11.92 6.48
N ASP A 103 0.33 12.24 5.33
CA ASP A 103 0.64 11.62 4.04
C ASP A 103 0.35 12.58 2.88
N ARG A 104 0.96 12.33 1.72
CA ARG A 104 0.70 13.08 0.48
C ARG A 104 1.04 12.23 -0.74
N GLY A 105 0.48 12.60 -1.88
CA GLY A 105 0.79 11.95 -3.16
C GLY A 105 -0.14 12.41 -4.27
N THR A 106 -0.36 11.55 -5.25
CA THR A 106 -1.33 11.77 -6.33
C THR A 106 -2.57 10.92 -6.13
N TYR A 107 -3.67 11.31 -6.77
CA TYR A 107 -4.88 10.49 -6.77
C TYR A 107 -5.48 10.36 -8.16
N GLU A 108 -6.22 9.29 -8.38
CA GLU A 108 -7.02 9.04 -9.59
C GLU A 108 -8.50 9.08 -9.21
N LEU A 109 -9.30 9.91 -9.90
CA LEU A 109 -10.75 9.87 -9.76
C LEU A 109 -11.30 8.71 -10.61
N LEU A 110 -11.91 7.72 -9.96
CA LEU A 110 -12.44 6.53 -10.62
C LEU A 110 -13.92 6.66 -10.99
N GLU A 111 -14.69 7.37 -10.16
CA GLU A 111 -16.13 7.56 -10.37
C GLU A 111 -16.59 8.83 -9.67
N GLU A 112 -17.41 9.63 -10.35
CA GLU A 112 -18.22 10.69 -9.75
C GLU A 112 -19.69 10.29 -9.82
N LYS A 113 -20.33 10.18 -8.67
CA LYS A 113 -21.72 9.75 -8.50
C LYS A 113 -22.66 10.92 -8.72
N ARG A 114 -23.91 10.60 -9.09
CA ARG A 114 -24.96 11.61 -9.34
C ARG A 114 -25.29 12.47 -8.12
N ASP A 115 -25.04 11.96 -6.92
CA ASP A 115 -25.26 12.66 -5.65
C ASP A 115 -24.04 13.50 -5.22
N GLY A 116 -22.97 13.55 -6.03
CA GLY A 116 -21.72 14.21 -5.71
C GLY A 116 -20.70 13.29 -4.99
N GLY A 117 -21.05 12.04 -4.71
CA GLY A 117 -20.12 11.06 -4.16
C GLY A 117 -18.91 10.83 -5.09
N LEU A 118 -17.75 10.55 -4.50
CA LEU A 118 -16.49 10.35 -5.21
C LEU A 118 -15.92 8.96 -4.89
N THR A 119 -15.54 8.21 -5.91
CA THR A 119 -14.67 7.04 -5.74
C THR A 119 -13.31 7.38 -6.33
N PHE A 120 -12.24 7.24 -5.56
CA PHE A 120 -10.89 7.63 -5.96
C PHE A 120 -9.84 6.66 -5.44
N ARG A 121 -8.73 6.55 -6.17
CA ARG A 121 -7.52 5.83 -5.76
C ARG A 121 -6.48 6.81 -5.25
N LEU A 122 -5.93 6.57 -4.06
CA LEU A 122 -4.80 7.32 -3.52
C LEU A 122 -3.50 6.57 -3.80
N HIS A 123 -2.46 7.32 -4.17
CA HIS A 123 -1.08 6.87 -4.36
C HIS A 123 -0.18 7.65 -3.40
N GLY A 124 -0.21 7.31 -2.11
CA GLY A 124 0.61 7.92 -1.06
C GLY A 124 1.69 6.99 -0.51
N HIS A 125 2.45 7.48 0.47
CA HIS A 125 3.43 6.65 1.18
C HIS A 125 2.79 5.81 2.28
N ARG A 126 1.72 6.31 2.93
CA ARG A 126 1.01 5.62 4.03
C ARG A 126 -0.36 5.11 3.63
N VAL A 127 -1.08 5.83 2.78
CA VAL A 127 -2.41 5.45 2.29
C VAL A 127 -2.39 5.21 0.80
N GLN A 128 -2.62 3.96 0.43
CA GLN A 128 -2.68 3.50 -0.95
C GLN A 128 -3.95 2.70 -1.23
N GLY A 129 -4.51 2.81 -2.43
CA GLY A 129 -5.68 2.05 -2.89
C GLY A 129 -6.97 2.87 -2.99
N VAL A 130 -8.15 2.24 -2.99
CA VAL A 130 -9.42 2.93 -3.31
C VAL A 130 -10.27 3.24 -2.10
N TRP A 131 -10.80 4.46 -2.08
CA TRP A 131 -11.82 4.91 -1.14
C TRP A 131 -13.04 5.42 -1.90
N THR A 132 -14.18 5.34 -1.22
CA THR A 132 -15.41 6.02 -1.65
C THR A 132 -15.83 6.98 -0.58
N LEU A 133 -16.07 8.23 -0.99
CA LEU A 133 -16.64 9.29 -0.19
C LEU A 133 -18.06 9.56 -0.68
N VAL A 134 -19.06 9.39 0.19
CA VAL A 134 -20.47 9.57 -0.18
C VAL A 134 -21.16 10.55 0.77
N PRO A 135 -22.01 11.45 0.27
CA PRO A 135 -22.84 12.28 1.12
C PRO A 135 -23.69 11.41 2.05
N ALA A 136 -23.72 11.78 3.32
CA ALA A 136 -24.47 11.10 4.35
C ALA A 136 -25.38 12.11 5.03
N ARG A 137 -26.68 12.01 4.81
CA ARG A 137 -27.68 12.86 5.47
C ARG A 137 -27.92 12.43 6.92
N LEU A 138 -26.84 12.28 7.69
CA LEU A 138 -26.88 12.03 9.13
C LEU A 138 -27.37 13.30 9.81
N ASP A 139 -28.50 13.19 10.52
CA ASP A 139 -29.12 14.25 11.32
C ASP A 139 -29.46 15.53 10.53
N GLY A 140 -29.60 15.43 9.20
CA GLY A 140 -29.95 16.54 8.32
C GLY A 140 -28.80 17.52 8.00
N ASP A 141 -27.57 17.25 8.45
CA ASP A 141 -26.40 18.07 8.12
C ASP A 141 -25.80 17.63 6.77
N GLU A 142 -25.92 18.49 5.75
CA GLU A 142 -25.44 18.24 4.39
C GLU A 142 -23.90 18.19 4.29
N ARG A 143 -23.19 18.62 5.33
CA ARG A 143 -21.72 18.52 5.39
C ARG A 143 -21.25 17.13 5.80
N ASN A 144 -22.13 16.26 6.26
CA ASN A 144 -21.74 14.91 6.67
C ASN A 144 -21.55 14.02 5.44
N TRP A 145 -20.40 13.37 5.37
CA TRP A 145 -20.06 12.35 4.39
C TRP A 145 -19.56 11.11 5.11
N LEU A 146 -19.64 9.97 4.44
CA LEU A 146 -18.96 8.75 4.87
C LEU A 146 -17.78 8.49 3.95
N LEU A 147 -16.62 8.28 4.55
CA LEU A 147 -15.43 7.78 3.89
C LEU A 147 -15.35 6.28 4.16
N LEU A 148 -15.31 5.48 3.09
CA LEU A 148 -15.26 4.04 3.13
C LEU A 148 -14.02 3.55 2.42
N ARG A 149 -13.25 2.68 3.08
CA ARG A 149 -12.21 1.92 2.40
C ARG A 149 -12.89 0.85 1.55
N LYS A 150 -12.68 0.89 0.23
CA LYS A 150 -13.18 -0.14 -0.66
C LYS A 150 -12.24 -1.34 -0.63
N GLU A 151 -12.83 -2.53 -0.53
CA GLU A 151 -12.18 -3.69 -1.12
C GLU A 151 -12.19 -3.47 -2.62
N VAL A 152 -11.02 -3.12 -3.14
CA VAL A 152 -10.83 -3.18 -4.57
C VAL A 152 -10.64 -4.65 -4.85
N SER A 153 -11.70 -5.28 -5.35
CA SER A 153 -11.55 -6.32 -6.35
C SER A 153 -10.81 -5.67 -7.52
N GLU A 154 -9.49 -5.60 -7.39
CA GLU A 154 -8.49 -5.18 -8.38
C GLU A 154 -8.59 -3.71 -8.87
N ALA A 155 -7.52 -2.96 -8.61
CA ALA A 155 -7.09 -1.90 -9.52
C ALA A 155 -7.01 -2.45 -10.96
N PRO A 156 -6.98 -1.65 -12.06
CA PRO A 156 -6.60 -2.20 -13.36
C PRO A 156 -5.33 -3.00 -13.11
N VAL A 157 -5.46 -4.31 -13.29
CA VAL A 157 -4.50 -5.28 -12.81
C VAL A 157 -3.18 -4.86 -13.45
N ALA A 158 -2.26 -4.31 -12.66
CA ALA A 158 -0.85 -4.44 -13.00
C ALA A 158 -0.72 -5.93 -13.30
N ALA A 159 -0.50 -6.27 -14.58
CA ALA A 159 -0.74 -7.61 -15.13
C ALA A 159 -0.39 -8.64 -14.06
N ARG A 160 -1.37 -9.44 -13.64
CA ARG A 160 -1.25 -10.26 -12.44
C ARG A 160 0.07 -10.98 -12.54
N LEU A 161 0.99 -10.67 -11.65
CA LEU A 161 2.32 -11.25 -11.71
C LEU A 161 2.12 -12.72 -11.37
N GLU A 162 2.10 -13.54 -12.42
CA GLU A 162 1.83 -14.96 -12.32
C GLU A 162 3.14 -15.70 -12.04
N PRO A 163 3.08 -16.75 -11.22
CA PRO A 163 4.25 -17.56 -10.94
C PRO A 163 4.77 -18.22 -12.21
N GLN A 164 6.08 -18.20 -12.42
CA GLN A 164 6.70 -18.98 -13.51
C GLN A 164 6.46 -20.48 -13.25
N LEU A 165 5.85 -21.15 -14.23
CA LEU A 165 5.53 -22.58 -14.12
C LEU A 165 6.72 -23.42 -14.59
N ALA A 166 7.12 -24.38 -13.77
CA ALA A 166 8.09 -25.38 -14.18
C ALA A 166 7.49 -26.25 -15.29
N THR A 167 8.30 -26.53 -16.32
CA THR A 167 7.98 -27.56 -17.33
C THR A 167 8.55 -28.89 -16.85
N SER A 168 7.69 -29.92 -16.78
CA SER A 168 8.15 -31.26 -16.37
C SER A 168 9.07 -31.85 -17.43
N VAL A 169 10.21 -32.38 -17.01
CA VAL A 169 11.20 -33.05 -17.86
C VAL A 169 11.64 -34.35 -17.19
N GLU A 170 11.96 -35.38 -18.00
CA GLU A 170 12.45 -36.68 -17.47
C GLU A 170 13.92 -36.64 -17.07
N VAL A 171 14.71 -35.76 -17.70
CA VAL A 171 16.16 -35.65 -17.48
C VAL A 171 16.49 -34.19 -17.20
N LEU A 172 17.24 -33.94 -16.13
CA LEU A 172 17.72 -32.60 -15.81
C LEU A 172 18.55 -32.03 -16.98
N PRO A 173 18.31 -30.76 -17.36
CA PRO A 173 19.05 -30.15 -18.43
C PRO A 173 20.53 -29.95 -18.03
N LYS A 174 21.42 -29.98 -19.02
CA LYS A 174 22.88 -29.89 -18.81
C LYS A 174 23.45 -28.60 -19.42
N GLY A 175 24.61 -28.17 -18.91
CA GLY A 175 25.37 -27.02 -19.43
C GLY A 175 25.37 -25.81 -18.50
N THR A 176 26.22 -24.83 -18.80
CA THR A 176 26.52 -23.67 -17.92
C THR A 176 25.44 -22.59 -17.89
N GLY A 177 24.29 -22.81 -18.53
CA GLY A 177 23.17 -21.87 -18.57
C GLY A 177 22.04 -22.21 -17.59
N TRP A 178 22.25 -23.20 -16.72
CA TRP A 178 21.25 -23.68 -15.78
C TRP A 178 21.62 -23.38 -14.34
N LEU A 179 20.60 -23.04 -13.56
CA LEU A 179 20.65 -22.91 -12.13
C LEU A 179 19.62 -23.88 -11.56
N PHE A 180 19.99 -24.61 -10.52
CA PHE A 180 19.13 -25.61 -9.91
C PHE A 180 18.73 -25.17 -8.50
N GLU A 181 17.43 -25.26 -8.19
CA GLU A 181 16.90 -24.94 -6.86
C GLU A 181 16.11 -26.14 -6.30
N PRO A 182 16.10 -26.36 -4.98
CA PRO A 182 15.26 -27.37 -4.37
C PRO A 182 13.79 -27.11 -4.66
N LYS A 183 13.04 -28.19 -4.89
CA LYS A 183 11.59 -28.11 -4.89
C LYS A 183 11.09 -27.96 -3.45
N TRP A 184 10.49 -26.82 -3.15
CA TRP A 184 9.85 -26.57 -1.87
C TRP A 184 8.40 -27.10 -1.88
N ASP A 185 8.04 -27.86 -0.84
CA ASP A 185 6.69 -28.39 -0.68
C ASP A 185 5.88 -27.53 0.30
N GLY A 186 4.92 -26.76 -0.21
CA GLY A 186 4.14 -25.84 0.61
C GLY A 186 2.93 -25.23 -0.10
N TYR A 187 2.66 -23.97 0.22
CA TYR A 187 1.72 -23.14 -0.54
C TYR A 187 2.48 -22.06 -1.32
N ARG A 188 2.55 -22.21 -2.65
CA ARG A 188 3.05 -21.14 -3.51
C ARG A 188 2.23 -19.87 -3.37
N ALA A 189 2.92 -18.76 -3.10
CA ALA A 189 2.34 -17.47 -2.85
C ALA A 189 3.13 -16.36 -3.56
N ILE A 190 2.40 -15.51 -4.28
CA ILE A 190 2.89 -14.20 -4.68
C ILE A 190 2.75 -13.28 -3.46
N VAL A 191 3.88 -12.76 -2.99
CA VAL A 191 3.98 -11.93 -1.78
C VAL A 191 4.15 -10.48 -2.21
N SER A 192 3.12 -9.65 -2.03
CA SER A 192 3.20 -8.21 -2.28
C SER A 192 3.45 -7.49 -0.97
N VAL A 193 4.59 -6.82 -0.85
CA VAL A 193 4.92 -5.93 0.28
C VAL A 193 4.76 -4.49 -0.18
N GLU A 194 4.01 -3.68 0.57
CA GLU A 194 3.76 -2.27 0.24
C GLU A 194 3.33 -1.51 1.50
N GLY A 195 3.94 -0.34 1.75
CA GLY A 195 3.48 0.58 2.80
C GLY A 195 3.50 -0.01 4.23
N GLY A 196 4.38 -0.99 4.48
CA GLY A 196 4.47 -1.68 5.77
C GLY A 196 3.44 -2.81 5.98
N GLU A 197 2.73 -3.21 4.93
CA GLU A 197 1.84 -4.36 4.92
C GLU A 197 2.30 -5.39 3.87
N ALA A 198 1.89 -6.65 4.06
CA ALA A 198 2.12 -7.70 3.09
C ALA A 198 0.84 -8.48 2.79
N ARG A 199 0.61 -8.79 1.52
CA ARG A 199 -0.47 -9.65 1.03
C ARG A 199 0.13 -10.90 0.39
N LEU A 200 -0.42 -12.07 0.72
CA LEU A 200 -0.04 -13.35 0.13
C LEU A 200 -1.20 -13.84 -0.73
N THR A 201 -0.93 -14.10 -2.02
CA THR A 201 -1.94 -14.57 -2.96
C THR A 201 -1.50 -15.87 -3.61
N SER A 202 -2.36 -16.89 -3.61
CA SER A 202 -2.06 -18.19 -4.22
C SER A 202 -1.89 -18.08 -5.74
N ARG A 203 -1.35 -19.13 -6.36
CA ARG A 203 -1.33 -19.28 -7.84
C ARG A 203 -2.70 -19.03 -8.48
N ASN A 204 -3.80 -19.34 -7.80
CA ASN A 204 -5.15 -19.21 -8.37
C ASN A 204 -5.88 -17.94 -7.93
N GLY A 205 -5.24 -17.06 -7.14
CA GLY A 205 -5.77 -15.75 -6.78
C GLY A 205 -6.45 -15.71 -5.42
N THR A 206 -6.39 -16.82 -4.68
CA THR A 206 -6.91 -16.91 -3.32
C THR A 206 -6.05 -16.08 -2.38
N ASP A 207 -6.67 -15.21 -1.60
CA ASP A 207 -5.97 -14.51 -0.52
C ASP A 207 -5.62 -15.49 0.60
N LEU A 208 -4.33 -15.62 0.89
CA LEU A 208 -3.76 -16.49 1.92
C LEU A 208 -3.26 -15.71 3.13
N THR A 209 -3.41 -14.38 3.13
CA THR A 209 -2.79 -13.48 4.12
C THR A 209 -3.27 -13.77 5.53
N GLU A 210 -4.57 -13.98 5.73
CA GLU A 210 -5.11 -14.29 7.06
C GLU A 210 -4.61 -15.66 7.56
N ARG A 211 -4.52 -16.63 6.66
CA ARG A 211 -4.05 -17.98 6.97
C ARG A 211 -2.57 -18.00 7.35
N PHE A 212 -1.75 -17.17 6.71
CA PHE A 212 -0.30 -17.09 6.91
C PHE A 212 0.13 -15.71 7.42
N ARG A 213 -0.61 -15.20 8.42
CA ARG A 213 -0.40 -13.86 8.99
C ARG A 213 1.04 -13.63 9.48
N ASP A 214 1.65 -14.64 10.09
CA ASP A 214 3.01 -14.50 10.62
C ASP A 214 4.07 -14.50 9.51
N ALA A 215 3.83 -15.24 8.41
CA ALA A 215 4.65 -15.16 7.20
C ALA A 215 4.53 -13.76 6.54
N ALA A 216 3.32 -13.21 6.45
CA ALA A 216 3.10 -11.85 5.96
C ALA A 216 3.87 -10.81 6.79
N ARG A 217 3.80 -10.91 8.13
CA ARG A 217 4.55 -10.03 9.03
C ARG A 217 6.07 -10.20 8.88
N ALA A 218 6.54 -11.41 8.63
CA ALA A 218 7.95 -11.67 8.38
C ALA A 218 8.40 -11.01 7.07
N ALA A 219 7.61 -11.08 6.00
CA ALA A 219 7.88 -10.41 4.73
C ALA A 219 8.06 -8.90 4.89
N VAL A 220 7.15 -8.22 5.60
CA VAL A 220 7.26 -6.78 5.90
C VAL A 220 8.58 -6.44 6.60
N LYS A 221 9.05 -7.29 7.50
CA LYS A 221 10.31 -7.05 8.24
C LYS A 221 11.54 -7.35 7.39
N ALA A 222 11.46 -8.34 6.51
CA ALA A 222 12.60 -8.81 5.72
C ALA A 222 12.88 -7.91 4.52
N VAL A 223 11.85 -7.34 3.89
CA VAL A 223 12.01 -6.52 2.67
C VAL A 223 12.54 -5.13 3.04
N ARG A 224 13.71 -4.77 2.51
CA ARG A 224 14.39 -3.48 2.76
C ARG A 224 13.91 -2.30 1.91
N SER A 225 12.91 -2.52 1.05
CA SER A 225 12.34 -1.49 0.18
C SER A 225 10.90 -1.12 0.56
N PRO A 226 10.41 0.10 0.22
CA PRO A 226 9.03 0.49 0.46
C PRO A 226 7.98 -0.41 -0.21
N SER A 227 8.30 -0.99 -1.37
CA SER A 227 7.47 -2.01 -2.01
C SER A 227 8.24 -3.05 -2.82
N ALA A 228 7.71 -4.27 -2.88
CA ALA A 228 8.25 -5.37 -3.67
C ALA A 228 7.18 -6.44 -3.94
N VAL A 229 7.35 -7.22 -5.02
CA VAL A 229 6.55 -8.42 -5.28
C VAL A 229 7.48 -9.62 -5.45
N LEU A 230 7.31 -10.61 -4.58
CA LEU A 230 8.13 -11.81 -4.50
C LEU A 230 7.34 -13.05 -4.95
N ASP A 231 8.01 -14.03 -5.54
CA ASP A 231 7.49 -15.40 -5.71
C ASP A 231 8.13 -16.31 -4.66
N ALA A 232 7.29 -16.95 -3.86
CA ALA A 232 7.73 -17.71 -2.70
C ALA A 232 6.86 -18.94 -2.43
N GLU A 233 7.39 -19.87 -1.67
CA GLU A 233 6.67 -20.99 -1.09
C GLU A 233 6.51 -20.78 0.43
N VAL A 234 5.29 -20.86 0.94
CA VAL A 234 5.07 -20.95 2.39
C VAL A 234 5.31 -22.39 2.82
N CYS A 235 6.41 -22.62 3.54
CA CYS A 235 6.80 -23.93 4.06
C CYS A 235 6.63 -23.99 5.57
N ALA A 236 6.42 -25.19 6.10
CA ALA A 236 6.61 -25.48 7.52
C ALA A 236 7.90 -26.27 7.69
N LEU A 237 8.85 -25.70 8.42
CA LEU A 237 10.09 -26.38 8.75
C LEU A 237 9.94 -27.17 10.05
N ASP A 238 10.45 -28.39 10.06
CA ASP A 238 10.63 -29.17 11.28
C ASP A 238 11.82 -28.63 12.12
N ASP A 239 12.04 -29.21 13.31
CA ASP A 239 13.11 -28.79 14.21
C ASP A 239 14.53 -28.98 13.63
N GLN A 240 14.66 -29.76 12.55
CA GLN A 240 15.91 -29.96 11.82
C GLN A 240 16.03 -29.01 10.60
N GLY A 241 15.04 -28.13 10.39
CA GLY A 241 15.02 -27.17 9.31
C GLY A 241 14.55 -27.74 7.97
N ALA A 242 14.05 -28.99 7.93
CA ALA A 242 13.55 -29.59 6.70
C ALA A 242 12.07 -29.20 6.47
N ALA A 243 11.76 -28.80 5.23
CA ALA A 243 10.39 -28.49 4.84
C ALA A 243 9.57 -29.79 4.67
N ARG A 244 8.42 -29.89 5.33
CA ARG A 244 7.51 -31.03 5.19
C ARG A 244 6.07 -30.56 5.03
N PHE A 245 5.38 -31.07 4.01
CA PHE A 245 4.01 -30.66 3.73
C PHE A 245 3.02 -31.14 4.80
N GLU A 246 3.25 -32.32 5.39
CA GLU A 246 2.43 -32.84 6.49
C GLU A 246 2.47 -31.91 7.70
N THR A 247 3.65 -31.37 8.01
CA THR A 247 3.90 -30.43 9.10
C THR A 247 3.09 -29.14 8.90
N LEU A 248 2.94 -28.70 7.65
CA LEU A 248 2.12 -27.55 7.27
C LEU A 248 0.61 -27.84 7.42
N GLN A 249 0.16 -29.07 7.15
CA GLN A 249 -1.24 -29.47 7.32
C GLN A 249 -1.65 -29.63 8.79
N SER A 250 -0.76 -30.18 9.62
CA SER A 250 -1.00 -30.31 11.06
C SER A 250 -0.89 -28.97 11.81
N GLY A 251 -0.36 -27.93 11.16
CA GLY A 251 -0.12 -26.62 11.78
C GLY A 251 0.97 -26.64 12.85
N THR A 252 1.82 -27.67 12.82
CA THR A 252 2.99 -27.81 13.70
C THR A 252 4.23 -27.30 12.97
N GLY A 253 5.25 -26.82 13.67
CA GLY A 253 6.48 -26.34 13.04
C GLY A 253 6.50 -24.83 12.72
N HIS A 254 7.66 -24.36 12.29
CA HIS A 254 7.89 -22.93 12.06
C HIS A 254 7.62 -22.56 10.60
N LEU A 255 6.67 -21.66 10.40
CA LEU A 255 6.36 -21.14 9.06
C LEU A 255 7.50 -20.27 8.55
N VAL A 256 7.94 -20.54 7.33
CA VAL A 256 8.99 -19.79 6.64
C VAL A 256 8.56 -19.53 5.20
N LEU A 257 8.80 -18.31 4.71
CA LEU A 257 8.74 -17.99 3.29
C LEU A 257 10.05 -18.36 2.62
N MET A 258 10.03 -19.39 1.78
CA MET A 258 11.14 -19.71 0.88
C MET A 258 10.97 -18.90 -0.40
N VAL A 259 11.70 -17.81 -0.53
CA VAL A 259 11.61 -16.87 -1.66
C VAL A 259 12.61 -17.26 -2.73
N PHE A 260 12.17 -17.39 -3.98
CA PHE A 260 13.02 -17.84 -5.09
C PHE A 260 12.98 -16.90 -6.30
N ASP A 261 12.10 -15.90 -6.32
CA ASP A 261 12.09 -14.91 -7.41
C ASP A 261 11.62 -13.52 -6.95
N LEU A 262 12.06 -12.51 -7.69
CA LEU A 262 11.66 -11.11 -7.54
C LEU A 262 10.97 -10.67 -8.83
N LEU A 263 9.72 -10.22 -8.73
CA LEU A 263 8.89 -9.89 -9.88
C LEU A 263 8.77 -8.38 -10.10
N ARG A 264 8.79 -7.62 -9.01
CA ARG A 264 8.78 -6.15 -9.00
C ARG A 264 9.55 -5.63 -7.79
N LEU A 265 10.34 -4.59 -7.98
CA LEU A 265 11.00 -3.82 -6.93
C LEU A 265 10.55 -2.38 -7.04
N ASP A 266 10.01 -1.82 -5.96
CA ASP A 266 9.35 -0.53 -5.95
C ASP A 266 8.30 -0.43 -7.08
N ASP A 267 8.45 0.56 -7.97
CA ASP A 267 7.59 0.79 -9.13
C ASP A 267 8.09 0.10 -10.41
N GLU A 268 9.22 -0.62 -10.36
CA GLU A 268 9.85 -1.23 -11.53
C GLU A 268 9.58 -2.74 -11.63
N PRO A 269 8.87 -3.22 -12.68
CA PRO A 269 8.78 -4.64 -12.97
C PRO A 269 10.15 -5.18 -13.38
N VAL A 270 10.65 -6.20 -12.68
CA VAL A 270 11.96 -6.80 -12.95
C VAL A 270 11.87 -8.22 -13.50
N HIS A 271 10.67 -8.80 -13.59
CA HIS A 271 10.44 -10.17 -14.06
C HIS A 271 10.88 -10.44 -15.51
N GLU A 272 11.10 -9.41 -16.34
CA GLU A 272 11.64 -9.58 -17.70
C GLU A 272 13.19 -9.61 -17.72
N ARG A 273 13.86 -9.30 -16.61
CA ARG A 273 15.32 -9.35 -16.49
C ARG A 273 15.82 -10.81 -16.39
N PRO A 274 17.09 -11.07 -16.74
CA PRO A 274 17.70 -12.39 -16.54
C PRO A 274 17.59 -12.88 -15.09
N LEU A 275 17.36 -14.19 -14.91
CA LEU A 275 17.16 -14.81 -13.58
C LEU A 275 18.26 -14.46 -12.57
N LEU A 276 19.52 -14.47 -13.01
CA LEU A 276 20.66 -14.15 -12.15
C LEU A 276 20.60 -12.71 -11.63
N GLU A 277 20.24 -11.74 -12.45
CA GLU A 277 20.10 -10.35 -12.02
C GLU A 277 18.95 -10.19 -11.02
N ARG A 278 17.82 -10.88 -11.25
CA ARG A 278 16.68 -10.84 -10.30
C ARG A 278 17.07 -11.47 -8.96
N ARG A 279 17.88 -12.52 -8.98
CA ARG A 279 18.36 -13.21 -7.79
C ARG A 279 19.36 -12.36 -6.99
N GLU A 280 20.27 -11.65 -7.66
CA GLU A 280 21.17 -10.67 -7.02
C GLU A 280 20.38 -9.57 -6.32
N LEU A 281 19.40 -8.96 -7.00
CA LEU A 281 18.50 -7.97 -6.40
C LEU A 281 17.73 -8.53 -5.21
N LEU A 282 17.24 -9.77 -5.32
CA LEU A 282 16.51 -10.42 -4.25
C LEU A 282 17.39 -10.65 -3.01
N GLU A 283 18.66 -11.03 -3.20
CA GLU A 283 19.62 -11.23 -2.12
C GLU A 283 19.92 -9.91 -1.39
N GLU A 284 20.08 -8.80 -2.12
CA GLU A 284 20.28 -7.47 -1.53
C GLU A 284 19.04 -6.95 -0.78
N LEU A 285 17.86 -7.24 -1.33
CA LEU A 285 16.56 -6.79 -0.84
C LEU A 285 16.19 -7.41 0.51
N LEU A 286 16.54 -8.67 0.73
CA LEU A 286 16.14 -9.41 1.92
C LEU A 286 17.10 -9.19 3.09
N ASP A 287 16.56 -8.91 4.27
CA ASP A 287 17.32 -8.86 5.50
C ASP A 287 17.55 -10.27 6.07
N PRO A 288 18.79 -10.82 6.04
CA PRO A 288 19.05 -12.19 6.48
C PRO A 288 18.83 -12.39 7.99
N ALA A 289 18.72 -11.31 8.78
CA ALA A 289 18.37 -11.39 10.20
C ALA A 289 16.92 -11.85 10.45
N VAL A 290 16.04 -11.73 9.45
CA VAL A 290 14.62 -12.09 9.58
C VAL A 290 14.41 -13.56 9.19
N THR A 291 14.58 -14.47 10.15
CA THR A 291 14.58 -15.93 9.91
C THR A 291 13.28 -16.52 9.36
N GLY A 292 12.16 -15.77 9.41
CA GLY A 292 10.87 -16.15 8.85
C GLY A 292 10.78 -15.98 7.33
N VAL A 293 11.80 -15.40 6.70
CA VAL A 293 11.95 -15.29 5.25
C VAL A 293 13.35 -15.77 4.89
N ARG A 294 13.46 -16.62 3.87
CA ARG A 294 14.74 -17.17 3.43
C ARG A 294 14.81 -17.16 1.91
N LEU A 295 15.97 -16.77 1.38
CA LEU A 295 16.29 -16.98 -0.02
C LEU A 295 16.44 -18.49 -0.26
N SER A 296 15.77 -19.01 -1.28
CA SER A 296 15.93 -20.37 -1.77
C SER A 296 17.38 -20.55 -2.22
N PRO A 297 18.11 -21.58 -1.76
CA PRO A 297 19.46 -21.85 -2.21
C PRO A 297 19.45 -22.28 -3.66
N ALA A 298 20.52 -21.96 -4.37
CA ALA A 298 20.70 -22.33 -5.76
C ALA A 298 22.07 -22.94 -6.00
N PHE A 299 22.13 -23.86 -6.96
CA PHE A 299 23.28 -24.71 -7.23
C PHE A 299 23.59 -24.70 -8.73
N ASP A 300 24.87 -24.88 -9.06
CA ASP A 300 25.38 -25.05 -10.41
C ASP A 300 25.30 -26.52 -10.88
N ASP A 301 25.18 -27.46 -9.95
CA ASP A 301 24.99 -28.89 -10.20
C ASP A 301 23.66 -29.41 -9.62
N GLY A 302 22.77 -29.85 -10.52
CA GLY A 302 21.46 -30.40 -10.16
C GLY A 302 21.49 -31.85 -9.68
N GLU A 303 22.57 -32.61 -9.92
CA GLU A 303 22.66 -34.00 -9.45
C GLU A 303 22.68 -34.08 -7.90
N ALA A 304 23.18 -33.04 -7.24
CA ALA A 304 23.20 -32.94 -5.78
C ALA A 304 21.81 -32.77 -5.13
N LEU A 305 20.76 -32.51 -5.94
CA LEU A 305 19.38 -32.30 -5.50
C LEU A 305 18.45 -33.51 -5.74
N LEU A 306 18.94 -34.55 -6.41
CA LEU A 306 18.24 -35.82 -6.65
C LEU A 306 18.41 -36.77 -5.46
#